data_AF-A0A015I2C6-F1
#
_entry.id   AF-A0A015I2C6-F1
#
_cell.length_a   1.000
_cell.length_b   1.000
_cell.length_c   1.000
_cell.angle_alpha   90.00
_cell.angle_beta   90.00
_cell.angle_gamma   90.00
#
_symmetry.space_group_name_H-M   'P 1'
#
loop_
_entity.id
_entity.type
_entity.pdbx_description
1 polymer ?
#
loop_
_entity_poly.entity_id
_entity_poly.type
_entity_poly.pdbx_seq_one_letter_code
_entity_poly.pdbx_strand_id
1 'polypeptide(L)'
;MKEIRKAAVDNLELRKELTNSIDSIQRFLDNRTSHLSLHNQNFKSALPAKDEDMKYFFEAIHDIESEISAENTTAQDLKKHLNIQQFLKTHCQSRQYTFQVKAPDESSQLGSTRESSRVESSSIQEFSIT
;
A
#
# COMPACT_ATOMS: atom_id res chain seq x y z
N MET A 1 -9.63 -19.64 -18.29
CA MET A 1 -9.90 -19.30 -16.87
C MET A 1 -9.97 -20.55 -15.96
N LYS A 2 -10.88 -21.51 -16.19
CA LYS A 2 -11.00 -22.74 -15.38
C LYS A 2 -9.72 -23.59 -15.32
N GLU A 3 -8.99 -23.67 -16.42
CA GLU A 3 -7.71 -24.38 -16.51
C GLU A 3 -6.62 -23.74 -15.66
N ILE A 4 -6.51 -22.41 -15.66
CA ILE A 4 -5.57 -21.64 -14.83
C ILE A 4 -5.89 -21.86 -13.34
N ARG A 5 -7.17 -21.85 -12.96
CA ARG A 5 -7.59 -22.12 -11.58
C ARG A 5 -7.21 -23.53 -11.14
N LYS A 6 -7.44 -24.53 -11.99
CA LYS A 6 -7.07 -25.92 -11.70
C LYS A 6 -5.55 -26.03 -11.52
N ALA A 7 -4.77 -25.47 -12.44
CA ALA A 7 -3.32 -25.44 -12.35
C ALA A 7 -2.81 -24.72 -11.09
N ALA A 8 -3.46 -23.64 -10.66
CA ALA A 8 -3.11 -22.93 -9.43
C ALA A 8 -3.42 -23.74 -8.16
N VAL A 9 -4.53 -24.48 -8.13
CA VAL A 9 -4.88 -25.39 -7.01
C VAL A 9 -3.88 -26.54 -6.92
N ASP A 10 -3.46 -27.08 -8.05
CA ASP A 10 -2.56 -28.23 -8.12
C ASP A 10 -1.08 -27.86 -7.89
N ASN A 11 -0.71 -26.58 -8.06
CA ASN A 11 0.67 -26.10 -7.92
C ASN A 11 0.98 -25.60 -6.50
N LEU A 12 1.29 -26.55 -5.62
CA LEU A 12 1.70 -26.28 -4.23
C LEU A 12 3.02 -25.49 -4.11
N GLU A 13 3.93 -25.62 -5.07
CA GLU A 13 5.21 -24.89 -5.07
C GLU A 13 4.98 -23.39 -5.30
N LEU A 14 4.11 -23.01 -6.24
CA LEU A 14 3.81 -21.60 -6.52
C LEU A 14 3.28 -20.87 -5.27
N ARG A 15 2.38 -21.51 -4.52
CA ARG A 15 1.83 -20.92 -3.27
C ARG A 15 2.95 -20.67 -2.26
N LYS A 16 3.81 -21.67 -2.06
CA LYS A 16 4.92 -21.62 -1.11
C LYS A 16 5.96 -20.56 -1.51
N GLU A 17 6.33 -20.49 -2.80
CA GLU A 17 7.27 -19.48 -3.30
C GLU A 17 6.73 -18.06 -3.13
N LEU A 18 5.43 -17.85 -3.42
CA LEU A 18 4.80 -16.54 -3.24
C LEU A 18 4.79 -16.12 -1.77
N THR A 19 4.42 -17.03 -0.85
CA THR A 19 4.49 -16.76 0.60
C THR A 19 5.91 -16.41 1.03
N ASN A 20 6.91 -17.18 0.61
CA ASN A 20 8.31 -16.91 0.94
C ASN A 20 8.79 -15.55 0.42
N SER A 21 8.34 -15.15 -0.77
CA SER A 21 8.68 -13.86 -1.37
C SER A 21 8.13 -12.69 -0.54
N ILE A 22 6.88 -12.78 -0.10
CA ILE A 22 6.23 -11.76 0.74
C ILE A 22 6.90 -11.69 2.12
N ASP A 23 7.11 -12.84 2.78
CA ASP A 23 7.76 -12.92 4.09
C ASP A 23 9.16 -12.32 4.09
N SER A 24 9.92 -12.56 3.02
CA SER A 24 11.26 -12.02 2.83
C SER A 24 11.25 -10.48 2.83
N ILE A 25 10.30 -9.88 2.10
CA ILE A 25 10.15 -8.42 2.03
C ILE A 25 9.72 -7.85 3.37
N GLN A 26 8.79 -8.50 4.07
CA GLN A 26 8.34 -8.05 5.40
C GLN A 26 9.49 -8.04 6.39
N ARG A 27 10.25 -9.14 6.48
CA ARG A 27 11.45 -9.21 7.33
C ARG A 27 12.48 -8.15 6.97
N PHE A 28 12.68 -7.90 5.68
CA PHE A 28 13.59 -6.85 5.22
C PHE A 28 13.14 -5.46 5.71
N LEU A 29 11.86 -5.13 5.55
CA LEU A 29 11.30 -3.85 6.00
C LEU A 29 11.36 -3.71 7.53
N ASP A 30 11.02 -4.77 8.27
CA ASP A 30 11.11 -4.78 9.73
C ASP A 30 12.55 -4.55 10.21
N ASN A 31 13.52 -5.27 9.64
CA ASN A 31 14.93 -5.08 10.00
C ASN A 31 15.39 -3.64 9.75
N ARG A 32 14.93 -3.03 8.66
CA ARG A 32 15.34 -1.67 8.28
C ARG A 32 14.67 -0.58 9.12
N THR A 33 13.48 -0.85 9.66
CA THR A 33 12.65 0.14 10.35
C THR A 33 12.54 -0.05 11.86
N SER A 34 12.87 -1.23 12.40
CA SER A 34 12.74 -1.57 13.82
C SER A 34 13.52 -0.66 14.77
N HIS A 35 14.65 -0.12 14.31
CA HIS A 35 15.49 0.81 15.07
C HIS A 35 15.07 2.28 14.91
N LEU A 36 14.19 2.59 13.97
CA LEU A 36 13.71 3.94 13.74
C LEU A 36 12.58 4.27 14.71
N SER A 37 12.56 5.52 15.18
CA SER A 37 11.45 6.05 15.96
C SER A 37 11.15 7.49 15.56
N LEU A 38 9.88 7.85 15.62
CA LEU A 38 9.40 9.22 15.44
C LEU A 38 8.62 9.61 16.69
N HIS A 39 9.04 10.68 17.37
CA HIS A 39 8.43 11.12 18.65
C HIS A 39 8.32 9.99 19.70
N ASN A 40 9.40 9.21 19.86
CA ASN A 40 9.46 8.05 20.75
C ASN A 40 8.45 6.93 20.42
N GLN A 41 7.87 6.93 19.21
CA GLN A 41 7.09 5.83 18.68
C GLN A 41 7.89 5.10 17.62
N ASN A 42 8.10 3.80 17.80
CA ASN A 42 8.80 2.99 16.83
C ASN A 42 7.94 2.77 15.59
N PHE A 43 8.59 2.70 14.44
CA PHE A 43 7.93 2.26 13.22
C PHE A 43 7.52 0.78 13.38
N LYS A 44 6.36 0.45 12.81
CA LYS A 44 5.83 -0.92 12.79
C LYS A 44 5.43 -1.24 11.36
N SER A 45 5.90 -2.37 10.83
CA SER A 45 5.36 -2.88 9.58
C SER A 45 3.95 -3.42 9.81
N ALA A 46 3.11 -3.31 8.78
CA ALA A 46 1.80 -3.93 8.80
C ALA A 46 1.95 -5.46 8.76
N LEU A 47 1.06 -6.15 9.48
CA LEU A 47 0.96 -7.60 9.36
C LEU A 47 0.43 -7.97 7.96
N PRO A 48 0.87 -9.11 7.40
CA PRO A 48 0.26 -9.63 6.18
C PRO A 48 -1.25 -9.86 6.36
N ALA A 49 -2.00 -9.79 5.25
CA ALA A 49 -3.39 -10.21 5.24
C ALA A 49 -3.49 -11.69 5.63
N LYS A 50 -4.55 -12.04 6.38
CA LYS A 50 -4.77 -13.44 6.76
C LYS A 50 -5.27 -14.25 5.57
N ASP A 51 -5.10 -15.57 5.63
CA ASP A 51 -5.62 -16.48 4.61
C ASP A 51 -7.13 -16.30 4.42
N GLU A 52 -7.88 -16.04 5.49
CA GLU A 52 -9.33 -15.78 5.40
C GLU A 52 -9.64 -14.48 4.65
N ASP A 53 -8.88 -13.41 4.92
CA ASP A 53 -9.06 -12.11 4.26
C ASP A 53 -8.74 -12.22 2.76
N MET A 54 -7.67 -12.95 2.43
CA MET A 54 -7.29 -13.24 1.04
C MET A 54 -8.32 -14.11 0.33
N LYS A 55 -8.87 -15.12 1.01
CA LYS A 55 -9.94 -15.96 0.46
C LYS A 55 -11.18 -15.12 0.14
N TYR A 56 -11.59 -14.26 1.07
CA TYR A 56 -12.72 -13.34 0.86
C TYR A 56 -12.48 -12.40 -0.32
N PHE A 57 -11.25 -11.90 -0.49
CA PHE A 57 -10.88 -11.08 -1.63
C PHE A 57 -11.02 -11.82 -2.97
N PHE A 58 -10.50 -13.04 -3.06
CA PHE A 58 -10.61 -13.82 -4.29
C PHE A 58 -12.06 -14.24 -4.59
N GLU A 59 -12.88 -14.51 -3.58
CA GLU A 59 -14.32 -14.71 -3.74
C GLU A 59 -15.00 -13.45 -4.29
N ALA A 60 -14.68 -12.27 -3.73
CA ALA A 60 -15.21 -11.00 -4.22
C ALA A 60 -14.79 -10.68 -5.67
N ILE A 61 -13.56 -11.03 -6.07
CA ILE A 61 -13.14 -10.95 -7.48
C ILE A 61 -13.93 -11.94 -8.32
N HIS A 62 -14.14 -13.16 -7.83
CA HIS A 62 -14.85 -14.19 -8.57
C HIS A 62 -16.29 -13.77 -8.88
N ASP A 63 -16.97 -13.13 -7.92
CA ASP A 63 -18.35 -12.66 -8.07
C ASP A 63 -18.50 -11.64 -9.21
N ILE A 64 -17.45 -10.86 -9.48
CA ILE A 64 -17.46 -9.80 -10.49
C ILE A 64 -16.72 -10.21 -11.77
N GLU A 65 -16.17 -11.42 -11.82
CA GLU A 65 -15.29 -11.89 -12.89
C GLU A 65 -15.95 -11.81 -14.27
N SER A 66 -17.25 -12.09 -14.35
CA SER A 66 -18.03 -11.99 -15.59
C SER A 66 -18.30 -10.55 -16.04
N GLU A 67 -18.16 -9.59 -15.13
CA GLU A 67 -18.42 -8.17 -15.36
C GLU A 67 -17.13 -7.40 -15.69
N ILE A 68 -15.96 -8.01 -15.44
CA ILE A 68 -14.66 -7.40 -15.69
C ILE A 68 -14.03 -7.87 -17.01
N SER A 69 -13.43 -6.92 -17.73
CA SER A 69 -12.64 -7.13 -18.93
C SER A 69 -11.40 -6.26 -18.88
N ALA A 70 -10.24 -6.80 -19.25
CA ALA A 70 -8.98 -6.07 -19.28
C ALA A 70 -9.01 -4.83 -20.19
N GLU A 71 -9.93 -4.78 -21.16
CA GLU A 71 -10.05 -3.68 -22.12
C GLU A 71 -10.98 -2.57 -21.62
N ASN A 72 -11.91 -2.89 -20.71
CA ASN A 72 -13.04 -2.01 -20.38
C ASN A 72 -13.20 -1.71 -18.88
N THR A 73 -12.50 -2.43 -18.00
CA THR A 73 -12.64 -2.26 -16.56
C THR A 73 -11.65 -1.25 -16.02
N THR A 74 -12.16 -0.18 -15.42
CA THR A 74 -11.34 0.83 -14.73
C THR A 74 -11.30 0.58 -13.23
N ALA A 75 -10.35 1.21 -12.54
CA ALA A 75 -10.31 1.22 -11.07
C ALA A 75 -11.58 1.84 -10.44
N GLN A 76 -12.30 2.71 -11.15
CA GLN A 76 -13.59 3.25 -10.70
C GLN A 76 -14.70 2.19 -10.74
N ASP A 77 -14.66 1.29 -11.71
CA ASP A 77 -15.64 0.20 -11.82
C ASP A 77 -15.45 -0.81 -10.69
N LEU A 78 -14.21 -1.17 -10.38
CA LEU A 78 -13.89 -2.03 -9.24
C LEU A 78 -14.35 -1.46 -7.89
N LYS A 79 -14.35 -0.12 -7.75
CA LYS A 79 -14.79 0.57 -6.53
C LYS A 79 -16.31 0.55 -6.32
N LYS A 80 -17.11 0.17 -7.32
CA LYS A 80 -18.57 0.00 -7.18
C LYS A 80 -18.93 -1.24 -6.37
N HIS A 81 -18.02 -2.21 -6.27
CA HIS A 81 -18.24 -3.45 -5.54
C HIS A 81 -17.82 -3.30 -4.08
N LEU A 82 -18.81 -3.39 -3.17
CA LEU A 82 -18.62 -3.12 -1.75
C LEU A 82 -17.54 -4.00 -1.11
N ASN A 83 -17.46 -5.28 -1.51
CA ASN A 83 -16.49 -6.24 -0.96
C ASN A 83 -15.06 -5.90 -1.38
N ILE A 84 -14.85 -5.48 -2.63
CA ILE A 84 -13.55 -5.03 -3.12
C ILE A 84 -13.18 -3.70 -2.47
N GLN A 85 -14.13 -2.76 -2.36
CA GLN A 85 -13.91 -1.49 -1.68
C GLN A 85 -13.46 -1.69 -0.22
N GLN A 86 -14.13 -2.60 0.50
CA GLN A 86 -13.79 -2.94 1.88
C GLN A 86 -12.36 -3.48 1.97
N PHE A 87 -12.01 -4.46 1.12
CA PHE A 87 -10.68 -5.07 1.11
C PHE A 87 -9.59 -4.04 0.78
N LEU A 88 -9.77 -3.23 -0.27
CA LEU A 88 -8.81 -2.20 -0.64
C LEU A 88 -8.61 -1.18 0.51
N LYS A 89 -9.68 -0.81 1.21
CA LYS A 89 -9.58 0.13 2.34
C LYS A 89 -8.82 -0.45 3.52
N THR A 90 -8.97 -1.75 3.81
CA THR A 90 -8.36 -2.39 4.98
C THR A 90 -6.93 -2.86 4.73
N HIS A 91 -6.63 -3.36 3.52
CA HIS A 91 -5.34 -4.00 3.20
C HIS A 91 -4.49 -3.22 2.20
N CYS A 92 -5.06 -2.31 1.40
CA CYS A 92 -4.35 -1.51 0.41
C CYS A 92 -4.37 -0.03 0.79
N GLN A 93 -3.60 0.35 1.82
CA GLN A 93 -3.50 1.74 2.22
C GLN A 93 -2.65 2.55 1.23
N SER A 94 -3.32 3.29 0.34
CA SER A 94 -2.67 4.40 -0.36
C SER A 94 -2.48 5.54 0.63
N ARG A 95 -1.23 5.94 0.87
CA ARG A 95 -0.89 7.08 1.72
C ARG A 95 -0.24 8.14 0.85
N GLN A 96 -0.83 9.33 0.85
CA GLN A 96 -0.16 10.52 0.32
C GLN A 96 0.64 11.13 1.46
N TYR A 97 1.96 11.14 1.29
CA TYR A 97 2.86 11.83 2.20
C TYR A 97 3.21 13.19 1.60
N THR A 98 3.00 14.24 2.38
CA THR A 98 3.52 15.57 2.11
C THR A 98 4.61 15.84 3.12
N PHE A 99 5.81 16.13 2.63
CA PHE A 99 6.93 16.49 3.49
C PHE A 99 7.14 17.99 3.38
N GLN A 100 7.23 18.66 4.53
CA GLN A 100 7.72 20.03 4.60
C GLN A 100 9.20 19.96 4.95
N VAL A 101 10.06 20.22 3.97
CA VAL A 101 11.49 20.39 4.23
C VAL A 101 11.66 21.78 4.84
N LYS A 102 11.95 21.85 6.13
CA LYS A 102 12.37 23.11 6.74
C LYS A 102 13.78 23.40 6.22
N ALA A 103 13.94 24.51 5.48
CA ALA A 103 15.27 24.99 5.15
C ALA A 103 16.05 25.19 6.46
N PRO A 104 17.35 24.82 6.52
CA PRO A 104 18.14 25.10 7.70
C PRO A 104 18.11 26.62 7.95
N ASP A 105 17.63 27.01 9.12
CA ASP A 105 17.60 28.40 9.54
C ASP A 105 19.07 28.88 9.65
N GLU A 106 19.55 29.69 8.71
CA GLU A 106 20.88 30.35 8.77
C GLU A 106 20.99 31.39 9.90
N SER A 107 20.07 31.38 10.86
CA SER A 107 20.03 32.33 11.98
C SER A 107 20.20 31.63 13.32
N SER A 108 21.37 31.01 13.49
CA SER A 108 22.07 31.09 14.78
C SER A 108 22.66 32.50 14.97
N GLN A 109 21.86 33.54 14.81
CA GLN A 109 22.15 34.91 15.27
C GLN A 109 20.91 35.81 15.12
N LEU A 110 20.39 36.19 16.28
CA LEU A 110 19.75 37.48 16.62
C LEU A 110 18.51 37.95 15.83
N GLY A 111 17.40 38.11 16.56
CA GLY A 111 16.50 39.26 16.37
C GLY A 111 15.10 39.00 15.78
N SER A 112 14.10 39.47 16.51
CA SER A 112 12.66 39.57 16.22
C SER A 112 12.28 40.05 14.81
N THR A 113 11.25 39.45 14.19
CA THR A 113 9.94 40.05 13.85
C THR A 113 9.24 39.24 12.75
N ARG A 114 7.90 39.20 12.82
CA ARG A 114 6.96 38.41 12.02
C ARG A 114 7.07 38.63 10.50
N GLU A 115 6.76 37.54 9.80
CA GLU A 115 5.74 37.43 8.74
C GLU A 115 6.21 36.99 7.35
N SER A 116 5.43 36.04 6.82
CA SER A 116 5.32 35.59 5.43
C SER A 116 6.51 34.82 4.85
N SER A 117 6.33 33.51 4.70
CA SER A 117 7.12 32.74 3.75
C SER A 117 6.24 31.72 3.04
N ARG A 118 6.18 31.93 1.72
CA ARG A 118 5.47 31.19 0.69
C ARG A 118 5.67 29.68 0.83
N VAL A 119 4.56 28.94 0.84
CA VAL A 119 4.54 27.47 0.94
C VAL A 119 4.72 26.88 -0.45
N GLU A 120 5.89 26.33 -0.74
CA GLU A 120 6.07 25.45 -1.89
C GLU A 120 5.85 24.00 -1.44
N SER A 121 4.65 23.49 -1.70
CA SER A 121 4.31 22.09 -1.52
C SER A 121 4.83 21.31 -2.73
N SER A 122 5.80 20.42 -2.53
CA SER A 122 6.14 19.40 -3.53
C SER A 122 5.45 18.10 -3.14
N SER A 123 4.50 17.66 -3.97
CA SER A 123 3.82 16.38 -3.82
C SER A 123 4.61 15.32 -4.57
N ILE A 124 5.15 14.32 -3.86
CA ILE A 124 5.70 13.12 -4.50
C ILE A 124 4.53 12.19 -4.79
N GLN A 125 4.20 12.02 -6.07
CA GLN A 125 3.24 11.03 -6.55
C GLN A 125 3.98 9.69 -6.66
N GLU A 126 3.88 8.82 -5.66
CA GLU A 126 4.30 7.43 -5.83
C GLU A 126 3.13 6.61 -6.39
N PHE A 127 3.38 6.10 -7.60
CA PHE A 127 2.67 5.09 -8.39
C PHE A 127 1.20 4.81 -8.05
N SER A 128 0.32 5.44 -8.83
CA SER A 128 -0.98 4.82 -9.15
C SER A 128 -0.74 3.67 -10.12
N ILE A 129 -1.20 2.47 -9.78
CA ILE A 129 -1.40 1.42 -10.78
C ILE A 129 -2.49 1.95 -11.71
N THR A 130 -2.08 2.29 -12.93
CA THR A 130 -2.96 2.68 -14.02
C THR A 130 -3.62 1.44 -14.58
#